data_AF-A0A7C8YH01-F1
#
_entry.id   AF-A0A7C8YH01-F1
#
_cell.length_a   1.000
_cell.length_b   1.000
_cell.length_c   1.000
_cell.angle_alpha   90.00
_cell.angle_beta   90.00
_cell.angle_gamma   90.00
#
_symmetry.space_group_name_H-M   'P 1'
#
loop_
_entity.id
_entity.type
_entity.pdbx_description
1 polymer ?
#
loop_
_entity_poly.entity_id
_entity_poly.type
_entity_poly.pdbx_seq_one_letter_code
_entity_poly.pdbx_strand_id
1 'polypeptide(L)'
;PSCNFAQIRKPSQATRICLHVPSAMACRDLFLSSSFWHSFVSPFKFASSSSYSSMKFVNFRRFSTSNRTASTSTALSTNNFTWDDVVRIGQSESEPSDLTGFFDKVKACNRNMEKQCEFVPFVVEGQVVGYVHDGFAANLRRFHDVFSFPESALHNGDSGCHITLQPELKSPEDRTSAVGDVIKFLGPELIPGIRNELYPVKSAFGEEVFFSLERAAAPYFGIKAYGVHMNGYVEKEGKKLLWLGKRSQVKPTFPGMLDHLVAGGLPHGIPCGENMMKECEEEAGIPMSISKQIEPVGAVSYMDIDGYKFKRDILFCYDLKLPKDFVPKNHANYILMFVARQMVK
;
A
#
# COMPACT_ATOMS: atom_id res chain seq x y z
N PRO A 1 27.74 -22.00 17.48
CA PRO A 1 26.30 -22.27 17.75
C PRO A 1 25.74 -21.21 18.69
N SER A 2 24.59 -20.64 18.33
CA SER A 2 23.85 -19.50 18.95
C SER A 2 24.55 -18.13 18.92
N CYS A 3 24.31 -17.37 17.84
CA CYS A 3 24.40 -15.90 17.84
C CYS A 3 23.00 -15.33 18.16
N ASN A 4 22.91 -14.59 19.26
CA ASN A 4 21.73 -13.81 19.64
C ASN A 4 21.49 -12.70 18.61
N PHE A 5 20.37 -12.75 17.90
CA PHE A 5 19.87 -11.62 17.12
C PHE A 5 19.27 -10.59 18.09
N ALA A 6 19.78 -9.38 18.02
CA ALA A 6 19.28 -8.25 18.78
C ALA A 6 17.82 -7.98 18.39
N GLN A 7 16.91 -8.07 19.37
CA GLN A 7 15.60 -7.44 19.30
C GLN A 7 15.79 -5.98 18.90
N ILE A 8 15.20 -5.61 17.76
CA ILE A 8 15.03 -4.21 17.38
C ILE A 8 14.25 -3.54 18.51
N ARG A 9 14.96 -2.75 19.33
CA ARG A 9 14.35 -1.91 20.35
C ARG A 9 13.33 -1.01 19.65
N LYS A 10 12.16 -0.84 20.28
CA LYS A 10 11.13 0.12 19.89
C LYS A 10 11.80 1.43 19.46
N PRO A 11 11.43 2.04 18.32
CA PRO A 11 12.02 3.30 17.89
C PRO A 11 11.60 4.41 18.87
N SER A 12 12.42 4.64 19.89
CA SER A 12 12.36 5.86 20.68
C SER A 12 12.90 6.97 19.79
N GLN A 13 12.00 7.87 19.37
CA GLN A 13 12.24 8.99 18.45
C GLN A 13 12.22 8.62 16.95
N ALA A 14 11.15 7.99 16.50
CA ALA A 14 10.69 8.27 15.14
C ALA A 14 10.10 9.68 15.13
N THR A 15 10.74 10.63 14.45
CA THR A 15 10.07 11.87 14.04
C THR A 15 8.98 11.47 13.06
N ARG A 16 7.76 11.26 13.56
CA ARG A 16 6.56 11.18 12.72
C ARG A 16 6.42 12.53 12.02
N ILE A 17 6.89 12.63 10.79
CA ILE A 17 6.39 13.64 9.87
C ILE A 17 5.02 13.13 9.38
N CYS A 18 4.02 13.21 10.26
CA CYS A 18 2.63 13.24 9.83
C CYS A 18 2.40 14.65 9.29
N LEU A 19 2.47 14.85 7.98
CA LEU A 19 1.92 16.05 7.36
C LEU A 19 0.39 15.90 7.37
N HIS A 20 -0.19 16.13 8.55
CA HIS A 20 -1.63 16.26 8.70
C HIS A 20 -2.01 17.64 8.17
N VAL A 21 -2.69 17.69 7.02
CA VAL A 21 -3.40 18.90 6.59
C VAL A 21 -4.63 18.97 7.49
N PRO A 22 -4.79 20.01 8.35
CA PRO A 22 -5.93 20.06 9.25
C PRO A 22 -7.20 20.32 8.42
N SER A 23 -8.02 19.29 8.26
CA SER A 23 -9.44 19.48 7.99
C SER A 23 -10.18 19.33 9.31
N ALA A 24 -10.69 20.45 9.81
CA ALA A 24 -11.43 20.50 11.05
C ALA A 24 -12.78 19.79 10.89
N MET A 25 -12.87 18.53 11.33
CA MET A 25 -14.09 17.97 11.93
C MET A 25 -13.69 16.93 12.97
N ALA A 26 -14.03 17.24 14.22
CA ALA A 26 -13.69 16.45 15.38
C ALA A 26 -14.52 15.15 15.46
N CYS A 27 -13.86 14.01 15.62
CA CYS A 27 -14.37 12.93 16.43
C CYS A 27 -13.20 12.33 17.22
N ARG A 28 -13.31 12.43 18.55
CA ARG A 28 -12.27 12.09 19.52
C ARG A 28 -12.11 10.58 19.64
N ASP A 29 -10.86 10.14 19.64
CA ASP A 29 -10.43 8.83 20.13
C ASP A 29 -10.88 8.62 21.59
N LEU A 30 -11.36 7.42 21.90
CA LEU A 30 -11.39 6.92 23.27
C LEU A 30 -10.84 5.49 23.35
N PHE A 31 -9.81 5.37 24.18
CA PHE A 31 -9.22 4.15 24.71
C PHE A 31 -10.29 3.25 25.38
N LEU A 32 -10.20 1.95 25.16
CA LEU A 32 -10.92 0.95 25.96
C LEU A 32 -9.94 0.20 26.86
N SER A 33 -10.15 0.31 28.17
CA SER A 33 -9.64 -0.61 29.19
C SER A 33 -10.60 -1.79 29.34
N SER A 34 -10.02 -2.95 29.61
CA SER A 34 -10.64 -4.25 29.81
C SER A 34 -11.35 -4.39 31.15
N SER A 35 -12.34 -5.32 31.18
CA SER A 35 -12.89 -6.13 32.31
C SER A 35 -14.40 -5.94 32.54
N PHE A 36 -15.26 -6.91 32.90
CA PHE A 36 -15.24 -8.37 33.16
C PHE A 36 -16.75 -8.80 33.31
N TRP A 37 -17.17 -9.97 32.77
CA TRP A 37 -18.28 -10.90 33.21
C TRP A 37 -19.76 -10.39 33.20
N HIS A 38 -20.85 -11.17 33.01
CA HIS A 38 -21.19 -12.59 33.21
C HIS A 38 -22.35 -13.00 32.26
N SER A 39 -22.51 -14.32 32.11
CA SER A 39 -23.50 -15.13 31.40
C SER A 39 -24.98 -14.76 31.54
N PHE A 40 -25.78 -15.05 30.50
CA PHE A 40 -27.08 -15.74 30.64
C PHE A 40 -27.43 -16.56 29.40
N VAL A 41 -27.89 -17.78 29.65
CA VAL A 41 -28.30 -18.82 28.70
C VAL A 41 -29.82 -18.86 28.66
N SER A 42 -30.44 -18.90 27.48
CA SER A 42 -31.45 -19.92 27.12
C SER A 42 -32.17 -19.64 25.78
N PRO A 43 -32.78 -20.69 25.17
CA PRO A 43 -32.94 -20.81 23.73
C PRO A 43 -34.38 -20.61 23.26
N PHE A 44 -34.57 -20.24 21.99
CA PHE A 44 -35.82 -20.53 21.28
C PHE A 44 -35.55 -21.04 19.87
N LYS A 45 -36.45 -21.93 19.44
CA LYS A 45 -36.35 -22.92 18.37
C LYS A 45 -37.50 -22.67 17.38
N PHE A 46 -37.26 -23.00 16.11
CA PHE A 46 -38.22 -23.19 15.00
C PHE A 46 -38.92 -21.92 14.47
N ALA A 47 -39.26 -21.76 13.18
CA ALA A 47 -39.47 -22.70 12.09
C ALA A 47 -39.22 -22.08 10.70
N SER A 48 -39.10 -22.98 9.73
CA SER A 48 -39.07 -22.83 8.28
C SER A 48 -40.20 -21.99 7.67
N SER A 49 -39.91 -21.29 6.56
CA SER A 49 -40.71 -21.45 5.33
C SER A 49 -39.93 -20.99 4.10
N SER A 50 -40.00 -21.82 3.07
CA SER A 50 -39.56 -21.59 1.70
C SER A 50 -40.54 -20.69 0.96
N SER A 51 -40.03 -19.77 0.13
CA SER A 51 -40.69 -19.52 -1.16
C SER A 51 -39.67 -19.10 -2.21
N TYR A 52 -39.66 -19.89 -3.29
CA TYR A 52 -39.10 -19.56 -4.58
C TYR A 52 -39.88 -18.38 -5.16
N SER A 53 -39.18 -17.38 -5.71
CA SER A 53 -39.74 -16.61 -6.82
C SER A 53 -38.66 -16.26 -7.83
N SER A 54 -39.02 -16.50 -9.08
CA SER A 54 -38.19 -16.48 -10.26
C SER A 54 -38.29 -15.13 -10.95
N MET A 55 -37.20 -14.77 -11.64
CA MET A 55 -37.17 -13.99 -12.87
C MET A 55 -37.43 -12.47 -12.79
N LYS A 56 -36.41 -11.67 -13.12
CA LYS A 56 -36.27 -11.09 -14.47
C LYS A 56 -35.01 -10.23 -14.63
N PHE A 57 -34.31 -10.51 -15.73
CA PHE A 57 -33.30 -9.67 -16.36
C PHE A 57 -33.79 -8.23 -16.53
N VAL A 58 -32.95 -7.27 -16.15
CA VAL A 58 -33.11 -5.87 -16.59
C VAL A 58 -31.98 -5.55 -17.56
N ASN A 59 -32.40 -5.25 -18.80
CA ASN A 59 -31.54 -4.91 -19.91
C ASN A 59 -30.78 -3.59 -19.68
N PHE A 60 -29.49 -3.62 -20.00
CA PHE A 60 -28.64 -2.46 -20.23
C PHE A 60 -29.27 -1.53 -21.28
N ARG A 61 -29.49 -0.26 -20.91
CA ARG A 61 -29.69 0.83 -21.87
C ARG A 61 -28.44 1.69 -21.95
N ARG A 62 -27.80 1.63 -23.12
CA ARG A 62 -26.86 2.65 -23.63
C ARG A 62 -27.55 4.01 -23.63
N PHE A 63 -26.93 5.00 -22.99
CA PHE A 63 -27.16 6.40 -23.32
C PHE A 63 -25.88 6.98 -23.93
N SER A 64 -26.02 7.34 -25.20
CA SER A 64 -25.14 8.23 -25.95
C SER A 64 -25.86 9.59 -25.99
N THR A 65 -25.20 10.66 -25.56
CA THR A 65 -24.78 11.79 -26.43
C THR A 65 -24.10 12.88 -25.61
N SER A 66 -23.16 13.51 -26.29
CA SER A 66 -22.32 14.67 -25.99
C SER A 66 -22.99 15.82 -25.23
N ASN A 67 -22.20 16.50 -24.39
CA ASN A 67 -21.93 17.92 -24.61
C ASN A 67 -20.56 18.31 -24.07
N ARG A 68 -19.79 18.99 -24.94
CA ARG A 68 -18.47 19.55 -24.67
C ARG A 68 -18.64 20.83 -23.86
N THR A 69 -17.96 20.92 -22.73
CA THR A 69 -17.58 22.19 -22.11
C THR A 69 -16.07 22.16 -21.94
N ALA A 70 -15.40 23.06 -22.68
CA ALA A 70 -13.97 23.25 -22.62
C ALA A 70 -13.61 23.79 -21.23
N SER A 71 -13.00 22.94 -20.42
CA SER A 71 -12.17 23.36 -19.29
C SER A 71 -10.76 22.92 -19.61
N THR A 72 -9.84 23.89 -19.58
CA THR A 72 -8.40 23.75 -19.79
C THR A 72 -7.82 22.85 -18.71
N SER A 73 -7.96 21.54 -18.91
CA SER A 73 -7.17 20.53 -18.23
C SER A 73 -5.84 20.46 -18.97
N THR A 74 -4.75 20.85 -18.30
CA THR A 74 -3.42 20.42 -18.65
C THR A 74 -3.37 18.91 -18.46
N ALA A 75 -3.80 18.19 -19.49
CA ALA A 75 -3.52 16.78 -19.65
C ALA A 75 -2.00 16.63 -19.55
N LEU A 76 -1.53 16.03 -18.46
CA LEU A 76 -0.19 15.47 -18.39
C LEU A 76 -0.14 14.42 -19.50
N SER A 77 0.34 14.84 -20.66
CA SER A 77 0.75 13.94 -21.72
C SER A 77 1.66 12.89 -21.09
N THR A 78 1.43 11.63 -21.46
CA THR A 78 2.35 10.50 -21.28
C THR A 78 3.66 10.77 -22.02
N ASN A 79 4.37 11.82 -21.62
CA ASN A 79 5.69 12.16 -22.13
C ASN A 79 6.64 11.17 -21.49
N ASN A 80 7.28 10.38 -22.34
CA ASN A 80 8.29 9.42 -21.99
C ASN A 80 9.42 10.16 -21.27
N PHE A 81 9.51 10.02 -19.94
CA PHE A 81 10.52 10.74 -19.14
C PHE A 81 11.93 10.33 -19.60
N THR A 82 12.66 11.28 -20.16
CA THR A 82 13.96 11.09 -20.81
C THR A 82 15.11 11.67 -19.99
N TRP A 83 16.34 11.38 -20.39
CA TRP A 83 17.53 11.94 -19.74
C TRP A 83 17.70 13.43 -19.97
N ASP A 84 17.24 13.93 -21.12
CA ASP A 84 17.23 15.35 -21.42
C ASP A 84 16.38 16.10 -20.39
N ASP A 85 15.30 15.47 -19.92
CA ASP A 85 14.48 16.03 -18.84
C ASP A 85 15.26 16.10 -17.52
N VAL A 86 16.01 15.06 -17.16
CA VAL A 86 16.83 15.03 -15.93
C VAL A 86 17.94 16.08 -15.96
N VAL A 87 18.66 16.17 -17.09
CA VAL A 87 19.77 17.14 -17.24
C VAL A 87 19.23 18.56 -17.22
N ARG A 88 18.13 18.82 -17.93
CA ARG A 88 17.48 20.13 -17.96
C ARG A 88 16.97 20.58 -16.58
N ILE A 89 16.34 19.67 -15.82
CA ILE A 89 15.90 19.96 -14.44
C ILE A 89 17.11 20.21 -13.52
N GLY A 90 18.20 19.46 -13.69
CA GLY A 90 19.42 19.65 -12.90
C GLY A 90 20.20 20.94 -13.22
N GLN A 91 19.89 21.60 -14.33
CA GLN A 91 20.52 22.85 -14.78
C GLN A 91 19.67 24.09 -14.51
N SER A 92 18.38 23.93 -14.19
CA SER A 92 17.53 25.07 -13.84
C SER A 92 17.87 25.58 -12.44
N GLU A 93 18.15 26.87 -12.32
CA GLU A 93 18.23 27.58 -11.04
C GLU A 93 16.83 27.65 -10.44
N SER A 94 16.41 26.62 -9.71
CA SER A 94 15.26 26.72 -8.82
C SER A 94 15.71 27.45 -7.56
N GLU A 95 15.01 28.51 -7.17
CA GLU A 95 15.18 29.13 -5.86
C GLU A 95 15.08 28.05 -4.77
N PRO A 96 16.15 27.80 -3.98
CA PRO A 96 16.20 26.69 -3.01
C PRO A 96 15.11 26.75 -1.93
N SER A 97 14.43 27.88 -1.81
CA SER A 97 13.34 28.12 -0.85
C SER A 97 11.95 27.74 -1.36
N ASP A 98 11.78 27.51 -2.68
CA ASP A 98 10.47 27.13 -3.23
C ASP A 98 10.18 25.64 -3.01
N LEU A 99 9.43 25.37 -1.94
CA LEU A 99 8.99 24.01 -1.60
C LEU A 99 7.66 23.62 -2.25
N THR A 100 7.07 24.47 -3.10
CA THR A 100 5.74 24.25 -3.68
C THR A 100 5.65 22.92 -4.41
N GLY A 101 6.66 22.61 -5.24
CA GLY A 101 6.74 21.34 -5.96
C GLY A 101 6.76 20.11 -5.04
N PHE A 102 7.41 20.19 -3.88
CA PHE A 102 7.40 19.10 -2.89
C PHE A 102 6.03 18.94 -2.25
N PHE A 103 5.38 20.05 -1.85
CA PHE A 103 4.03 20.01 -1.30
C PHE A 103 3.01 19.47 -2.29
N ASP A 104 3.15 19.77 -3.58
CA ASP A 104 2.28 19.22 -4.61
C ASP A 104 2.45 17.71 -4.76
N LYS A 105 3.68 17.17 -4.62
CA LYS A 105 3.89 15.72 -4.57
C LYS A 105 3.30 15.09 -3.31
N VAL A 106 3.42 15.74 -2.15
CA VAL A 106 2.78 15.27 -0.91
C VAL A 106 1.26 15.21 -1.08
N LYS A 107 0.64 16.25 -1.65
CA LYS A 107 -0.80 16.26 -1.96
C LYS A 107 -1.18 15.19 -2.97
N ALA A 108 -0.37 15.00 -4.01
CA ALA A 108 -0.61 13.97 -5.04
C ALA A 108 -0.52 12.53 -4.49
N CYS A 109 0.23 12.30 -3.43
CA CYS A 109 0.23 11.02 -2.70
C CYS A 109 -0.92 10.89 -1.69
N ASN A 110 -1.69 11.96 -1.45
CA ASN A 110 -2.77 12.00 -0.46
C ASN A 110 -4.11 12.46 -1.06
N ARG A 111 -4.46 11.98 -2.27
CA ARG A 111 -5.62 12.48 -3.01
C ARG A 111 -6.93 11.85 -2.56
N ASN A 112 -8.01 12.62 -2.79
CA ASN A 112 -9.40 12.19 -2.69
C ASN A 112 -9.80 11.62 -1.31
N MET A 113 -9.13 12.05 -0.24
CA MET A 113 -9.40 11.55 1.12
C MET A 113 -10.82 11.90 1.61
N GLU A 114 -11.44 12.93 1.05
CA GLU A 114 -12.85 13.25 1.28
C GLU A 114 -13.82 12.13 0.85
N LYS A 115 -13.38 11.21 -0.04
CA LYS A 115 -14.16 10.04 -0.49
C LYS A 115 -14.04 8.83 0.41
N GLN A 116 -13.36 8.94 1.54
CA GLN A 116 -13.20 7.82 2.48
C GLN A 116 -14.55 7.27 2.98
N CYS A 117 -15.61 8.09 3.00
CA CYS A 117 -16.96 7.64 3.34
C CYS A 117 -17.59 6.64 2.35
N GLU A 118 -17.03 6.50 1.14
CA GLU A 118 -17.45 5.51 0.13
C GLU A 118 -16.86 4.11 0.39
N PHE A 119 -16.08 3.96 1.47
CA PHE A 119 -15.40 2.73 1.84
C PHE A 119 -15.92 2.19 3.17
N VAL A 120 -16.29 0.92 3.18
CA VAL A 120 -16.69 0.19 4.38
C VAL A 120 -15.48 -0.47 5.04
N PRO A 121 -15.42 -0.51 6.38
CA PRO A 121 -14.35 -1.22 7.07
C PRO A 121 -14.32 -2.71 6.70
N PHE A 122 -13.12 -3.23 6.46
CA PHE A 122 -12.87 -4.67 6.39
C PHE A 122 -12.26 -5.11 7.71
N VAL A 123 -13.00 -5.94 8.43
CA VAL A 123 -12.74 -6.34 9.81
C VAL A 123 -12.42 -7.83 9.85
N VAL A 124 -11.37 -8.21 10.58
CA VAL A 124 -11.05 -9.60 10.87
C VAL A 124 -10.76 -9.68 12.36
N GLU A 125 -11.42 -10.61 13.05
CA GLU A 125 -11.28 -10.79 14.51
C GLU A 125 -11.46 -9.48 15.32
N GLY A 126 -12.43 -8.66 14.91
CA GLY A 126 -12.74 -7.37 15.56
C GLY A 126 -11.72 -6.25 15.28
N GLN A 127 -10.71 -6.49 14.45
CA GLN A 127 -9.72 -5.49 14.06
C GLN A 127 -9.96 -5.01 12.63
N VAL A 128 -9.94 -3.68 12.43
CA VAL A 128 -9.98 -3.10 11.07
C VAL A 128 -8.64 -3.34 10.39
N VAL A 129 -8.65 -4.23 9.40
CA VAL A 129 -7.46 -4.59 8.61
C VAL A 129 -7.42 -3.85 7.26
N GLY A 130 -8.56 -3.35 6.81
CA GLY A 130 -8.65 -2.63 5.55
C GLY A 130 -9.95 -1.85 5.37
N TYR A 131 -10.15 -1.36 4.15
CA TYR A 131 -11.31 -0.57 3.75
C TYR A 131 -11.65 -0.90 2.30
N VAL A 132 -12.88 -1.28 2.04
CA VAL A 132 -13.33 -1.74 0.73
C VAL A 132 -14.36 -0.77 0.19
N HIS A 133 -14.16 -0.29 -1.03
CA HIS A 133 -15.13 0.59 -1.68
C HIS A 133 -16.47 -0.12 -1.88
N ASP A 134 -17.61 0.54 -1.64
CA ASP A 134 -18.96 -0.05 -1.76
C ASP A 134 -19.22 -0.73 -3.11
N GLY A 135 -18.87 -0.05 -4.20
CA GLY A 135 -18.93 -0.58 -5.56
C GLY A 135 -18.10 -1.86 -5.77
N PHE A 136 -16.93 -1.99 -5.13
CA PHE A 136 -16.15 -3.22 -5.20
C PHE A 136 -16.72 -4.30 -4.28
N ALA A 137 -17.19 -3.92 -3.10
CA ALA A 137 -17.83 -4.81 -2.13
C ALA A 137 -19.03 -5.57 -2.73
N ALA A 138 -19.77 -4.96 -3.65
CA ALA A 138 -20.85 -5.63 -4.39
C ALA A 138 -20.39 -6.90 -5.13
N ASN A 139 -19.13 -6.95 -5.60
CA ASN A 139 -18.56 -8.14 -6.23
C ASN A 139 -18.23 -9.24 -5.21
N LEU A 140 -17.92 -8.87 -3.96
CA LEU A 140 -17.59 -9.80 -2.88
C LEU A 140 -18.85 -10.49 -2.32
N ARG A 141 -20.02 -9.83 -2.38
CA ARG A 141 -21.30 -10.35 -1.83
C ARG A 141 -21.73 -11.71 -2.38
N ARG A 142 -21.26 -12.11 -3.56
CA ARG A 142 -21.61 -13.41 -4.15
C ARG A 142 -20.87 -14.59 -3.48
N PHE A 143 -19.73 -14.33 -2.85
CA PHE A 143 -18.89 -15.33 -2.18
C PHE A 143 -19.30 -15.42 -0.71
N HIS A 144 -20.53 -15.88 -0.49
CA HIS A 144 -21.16 -15.99 0.82
C HIS A 144 -20.50 -17.03 1.73
N ASP A 145 -19.66 -17.91 1.17
CA ASP A 145 -18.81 -18.86 1.87
C ASP A 145 -17.48 -18.23 2.35
N VAL A 146 -17.14 -17.03 1.89
CA VAL A 146 -15.89 -16.33 2.25
C VAL A 146 -16.15 -15.03 3.01
N PHE A 147 -17.12 -14.22 2.57
CA PHE A 147 -17.42 -12.91 3.13
C PHE A 147 -18.82 -12.84 3.74
N SER A 148 -18.94 -12.09 4.84
CA SER A 148 -20.22 -11.66 5.40
C SER A 148 -20.25 -10.14 5.61
N PHE A 149 -21.46 -9.60 5.67
CA PHE A 149 -21.74 -8.16 5.70
C PHE A 149 -22.66 -7.82 6.89
N PRO A 150 -22.20 -8.04 8.12
CA PRO A 150 -23.01 -7.73 9.30
C PRO A 150 -23.24 -6.21 9.45
N GLU A 151 -24.43 -5.87 9.92
CA GLU A 151 -24.73 -4.52 10.41
C GLU A 151 -24.14 -4.37 11.82
N SER A 152 -23.35 -3.32 12.03
CA SER A 152 -22.86 -2.94 13.35
C SER A 152 -23.73 -1.80 13.88
N ALA A 153 -24.34 -2.01 15.04
CA ALA A 153 -24.93 -0.91 15.81
C ALA A 153 -23.77 -0.04 16.33
N LEU A 154 -23.49 1.12 15.72
CA LEU A 154 -22.58 2.08 16.33
C LEU A 154 -23.30 2.75 17.49
N HIS A 155 -22.56 3.06 18.57
CA HIS A 155 -23.09 3.67 19.79
C HIS A 155 -23.76 5.06 19.61
N ASN A 156 -23.80 5.59 18.39
CA ASN A 156 -24.39 6.88 18.04
C ASN A 156 -25.70 6.78 17.22
N GLY A 157 -26.30 5.59 17.09
CA GLY A 157 -27.56 5.40 16.37
C GLY A 157 -27.42 5.32 14.83
N ASP A 158 -26.20 5.38 14.32
CA ASP A 158 -25.89 5.09 12.92
C ASP A 158 -25.53 3.61 12.77
N SER A 159 -26.23 2.86 11.92
CA SER A 159 -25.94 1.44 11.70
C SER A 159 -24.87 1.32 10.63
N GLY A 160 -23.61 1.15 11.04
CA GLY A 160 -22.48 1.01 10.12
C GLY A 160 -22.35 -0.43 9.61
N CYS A 161 -22.40 -0.64 8.30
CA CYS A 161 -22.09 -1.93 7.70
C CYS A 161 -20.56 -2.13 7.64
N HIS A 162 -20.08 -3.34 7.90
CA HIS A 162 -18.69 -3.72 7.65
C HIS A 162 -18.61 -5.05 6.90
N ILE A 163 -17.46 -5.32 6.30
CA ILE A 163 -17.15 -6.59 5.68
C ILE A 163 -16.31 -7.41 6.66
N THR A 164 -16.62 -8.69 6.83
CA THR A 164 -15.76 -9.63 7.56
C THR A 164 -15.64 -10.94 6.80
N LEU A 165 -14.65 -11.76 7.18
CA LEU A 165 -14.54 -13.14 6.72
C LEU A 165 -15.52 -14.05 7.48
N GLN A 166 -15.90 -15.16 6.86
CA GLN A 166 -16.74 -16.17 7.48
C GLN A 166 -16.05 -16.84 8.69
N PRO A 167 -16.78 -17.13 9.78
CA PRO A 167 -16.20 -17.68 11.02
C PRO A 167 -15.66 -19.11 10.86
N GLU A 168 -16.05 -19.82 9.79
CA GLU A 168 -15.50 -21.13 9.43
C GLU A 168 -14.03 -21.05 8.99
N LEU A 169 -13.55 -19.88 8.52
CA LEU A 169 -12.17 -19.63 8.13
C LEU A 169 -11.31 -19.31 9.36
N LYS A 170 -10.90 -20.37 10.07
CA LYS A 170 -10.30 -20.26 11.41
C LYS A 170 -8.81 -19.91 11.38
N SER A 171 -8.05 -20.44 10.43
CA SER A 171 -6.60 -20.19 10.35
C SER A 171 -6.24 -19.10 9.34
N PRO A 172 -5.07 -18.45 9.50
CA PRO A 172 -4.52 -17.56 8.47
C PRO A 172 -4.41 -18.24 7.10
N GLU A 173 -4.10 -19.53 7.06
CA GLU A 173 -3.99 -20.33 5.83
C GLU A 173 -5.35 -20.52 5.15
N ASP A 174 -6.39 -20.87 5.91
CA ASP A 174 -7.76 -21.02 5.39
C ASP A 174 -8.24 -19.72 4.76
N ARG A 175 -8.04 -18.60 5.45
CA ARG A 175 -8.40 -17.25 4.98
C ARG A 175 -7.62 -16.88 3.73
N THR A 176 -6.31 -17.13 3.72
CA THR A 176 -5.43 -16.87 2.57
C THR A 176 -5.89 -17.66 1.35
N SER A 177 -6.20 -18.95 1.52
CA SER A 177 -6.67 -19.80 0.42
C SER A 177 -8.04 -19.33 -0.11
N ALA A 178 -9.01 -19.15 0.78
CA ALA A 178 -10.36 -18.76 0.40
C ALA A 178 -10.42 -17.39 -0.29
N VAL A 179 -9.76 -16.37 0.28
CA VAL A 179 -9.69 -15.04 -0.33
C VAL A 179 -8.84 -15.09 -1.61
N GLY A 180 -7.79 -15.91 -1.64
CA GLY A 180 -6.97 -16.15 -2.83
C GLY A 180 -7.77 -16.68 -4.01
N ASP A 181 -8.68 -17.63 -3.79
CA ASP A 181 -9.54 -18.17 -4.85
C ASP A 181 -10.55 -17.15 -5.36
N VAL A 182 -11.09 -16.30 -4.48
CA VAL A 182 -11.90 -15.13 -4.89
C VAL A 182 -11.09 -14.17 -5.76
N ILE A 183 -9.84 -13.87 -5.39
CA ILE A 183 -8.97 -12.99 -6.17
C ILE A 183 -8.63 -13.60 -7.53
N LYS A 184 -8.36 -14.91 -7.60
CA LYS A 184 -8.12 -15.59 -8.89
C LYS A 184 -9.34 -15.46 -9.81
N PHE A 185 -10.56 -15.57 -9.26
CA PHE A 185 -11.78 -15.42 -10.02
C PHE A 185 -12.02 -13.97 -10.48
N LEU A 186 -11.83 -12.98 -9.60
CA LEU A 186 -12.04 -11.56 -9.91
C LEU A 186 -10.88 -10.91 -10.70
N GLY A 187 -9.69 -11.50 -10.63
CA GLY A 187 -8.43 -10.94 -11.13
C GLY A 187 -8.45 -10.50 -12.58
N PRO A 188 -8.87 -11.36 -13.53
CA PRO A 188 -8.84 -11.04 -14.96
C PRO A 188 -9.58 -9.76 -15.35
N GLU A 189 -10.64 -9.40 -14.63
CA GLU A 189 -11.50 -8.25 -14.97
C GLU A 189 -11.32 -7.07 -14.02
N LEU A 190 -11.13 -7.31 -12.72
CA LEU A 190 -11.23 -6.26 -11.70
C LEU A 190 -9.91 -5.95 -11.00
N ILE A 191 -8.96 -6.88 -10.96
CA ILE A 191 -7.69 -6.74 -10.22
C ILE A 191 -6.52 -7.01 -11.17
N PRO A 192 -6.20 -6.05 -12.06
CA PRO A 192 -5.11 -6.24 -13.01
C PRO A 192 -3.74 -6.27 -12.32
N GLY A 193 -2.79 -6.94 -12.98
CA GLY A 193 -1.39 -6.93 -12.54
C GLY A 193 -1.08 -7.84 -11.37
N ILE A 194 -1.69 -9.03 -11.33
CA ILE A 194 -1.33 -10.14 -10.43
C ILE A 194 0.17 -10.42 -10.51
N ARG A 195 0.82 -10.60 -9.36
CA ARG A 195 2.28 -10.77 -9.23
C ARG A 195 2.68 -12.09 -8.58
N ASN A 196 1.73 -12.88 -8.07
CA ASN A 196 1.99 -14.07 -7.27
C ASN A 196 2.88 -13.75 -6.06
N GLU A 197 2.59 -12.61 -5.42
CA GLU A 197 3.34 -12.08 -4.30
C GLU A 197 2.36 -11.73 -3.19
N LEU A 198 2.52 -12.38 -2.04
CA LEU A 198 1.60 -12.23 -0.93
C LEU A 198 2.07 -11.13 0.01
N TYR A 199 1.15 -10.22 0.34
CA TYR A 199 1.31 -9.20 1.37
C TYR A 199 0.59 -9.62 2.66
N PRO A 200 1.17 -9.33 3.84
CA PRO A 200 0.55 -9.65 5.11
C PRO A 200 -0.63 -8.71 5.40
N VAL A 201 -1.79 -9.27 5.74
CA VAL A 201 -2.95 -8.50 6.22
C VAL A 201 -2.90 -8.44 7.74
N LYS A 202 -2.72 -7.22 8.27
CA LYS A 202 -2.56 -6.94 9.70
C LYS A 202 -3.18 -5.59 10.07
N SER A 203 -3.52 -5.42 11.34
CA SER A 203 -4.10 -4.17 11.84
C SER A 203 -3.07 -3.03 11.87
N ALA A 204 -1.82 -3.32 12.21
CA ALA A 204 -0.70 -2.37 12.18
C ALA A 204 0.66 -3.07 11.97
N PHE A 205 1.73 -2.28 11.84
CA PHE A 205 3.07 -2.86 11.71
C PHE A 205 3.51 -3.47 13.04
N GLY A 206 4.08 -4.68 13.00
CA GLY A 206 4.50 -5.43 14.18
C GLY A 206 3.38 -6.26 14.84
N GLU A 207 2.13 -6.06 14.42
CA GLU A 207 0.99 -6.87 14.86
C GLU A 207 0.93 -8.22 14.13
N GLU A 208 0.13 -9.12 14.68
CA GLU A 208 -0.13 -10.46 14.12
C GLU A 208 -0.71 -10.38 12.71
N VAL A 209 -0.34 -11.36 11.88
CA VAL A 209 -0.84 -11.50 10.52
C VAL A 209 -2.12 -12.33 10.55
N PHE A 210 -3.24 -11.73 10.18
CA PHE A 210 -4.53 -12.43 10.16
C PHE A 210 -4.65 -13.41 9.00
N PHE A 211 -4.08 -13.05 7.85
CA PHE A 211 -3.95 -13.84 6.63
C PHE A 211 -3.06 -13.11 5.62
N SER A 212 -2.83 -13.70 4.44
CA SER A 212 -2.06 -13.11 3.36
C SER A 212 -2.91 -12.83 2.13
N LEU A 213 -2.59 -11.75 1.41
CA LEU A 213 -3.36 -11.26 0.27
C LEU A 213 -2.45 -11.02 -0.94
N GLU A 214 -2.89 -11.38 -2.14
CA GLU A 214 -2.17 -11.05 -3.37
C GLU A 214 -1.93 -9.52 -3.47
N ARG A 215 -0.68 -9.14 -3.77
CA ARG A 215 -0.21 -7.74 -3.80
C ARG A 215 -1.07 -6.84 -4.69
N ALA A 216 -1.53 -7.34 -5.82
CA ALA A 216 -2.39 -6.57 -6.71
C ALA A 216 -3.76 -6.21 -6.09
N ALA A 217 -4.26 -7.05 -5.18
CA ALA A 217 -5.54 -6.87 -4.50
C ALA A 217 -5.44 -5.95 -3.27
N ALA A 218 -4.24 -5.73 -2.72
CA ALA A 218 -4.01 -4.87 -1.56
C ALA A 218 -4.76 -3.51 -1.59
N PRO A 219 -4.71 -2.72 -2.68
CA PRO A 219 -5.46 -1.46 -2.75
C PRO A 219 -6.98 -1.63 -2.80
N TYR A 220 -7.50 -2.74 -3.33
CA TYR A 220 -8.95 -2.98 -3.41
C TYR A 220 -9.54 -3.39 -2.05
N PHE A 221 -8.74 -4.06 -1.23
CA PHE A 221 -9.08 -4.38 0.15
C PHE A 221 -8.68 -3.26 1.14
N GLY A 222 -8.03 -2.20 0.66
CA GLY A 222 -7.56 -1.09 1.48
C GLY A 222 -6.68 -1.50 2.64
N ILE A 223 -5.92 -2.60 2.49
CA ILE A 223 -5.03 -3.05 3.56
C ILE A 223 -3.84 -2.10 3.68
N LYS A 224 -3.18 -2.10 4.84
CA LYS A 224 -1.87 -1.45 4.96
C LYS A 224 -0.85 -2.23 4.16
N ALA A 225 -0.21 -1.57 3.20
CA ALA A 225 0.90 -2.12 2.44
C ALA A 225 2.23 -1.55 2.95
N TYR A 226 3.26 -2.39 2.99
CA TYR A 226 4.58 -2.02 3.47
C TYR A 226 5.59 -2.14 2.33
N GLY A 227 6.58 -1.26 2.34
CA GLY A 227 7.69 -1.28 1.39
C GLY A 227 8.98 -0.85 2.05
N VAL A 228 10.10 -1.13 1.39
CA VAL A 228 11.44 -0.75 1.83
C VAL A 228 12.09 0.07 0.71
N HIS A 229 12.66 1.21 1.06
CA HIS A 229 13.24 2.17 0.11
C HIS A 229 14.59 2.62 0.62
N MET A 230 15.63 2.58 -0.22
CA MET A 230 16.99 2.97 0.19
C MET A 230 17.58 4.06 -0.69
N ASN A 231 18.09 5.11 -0.04
CA ASN A 231 18.97 6.11 -0.64
C ASN A 231 20.40 5.58 -0.66
N GLY A 232 20.90 5.26 -1.85
CA GLY A 232 22.28 4.79 -2.02
C GLY A 232 23.14 5.93 -2.52
N TYR A 233 24.19 6.29 -1.78
CA TYR A 233 25.03 7.43 -2.14
C TYR A 233 26.52 7.11 -2.04
N VAL A 234 27.32 7.81 -2.84
CA VAL A 234 28.79 7.79 -2.76
C VAL A 234 29.30 9.19 -2.41
N GLU A 235 30.43 9.25 -1.72
CA GLU A 235 31.14 10.51 -1.49
C GLU A 235 32.36 10.60 -2.40
N LYS A 236 32.40 11.63 -3.24
CA LYS A 236 33.52 11.94 -4.14
C LYS A 236 33.90 13.39 -3.98
N GLU A 237 35.17 13.65 -3.68
CA GLU A 237 35.73 15.02 -3.61
C GLU A 237 34.92 15.94 -2.68
N GLY A 238 34.51 15.41 -1.52
CA GLY A 238 33.71 16.15 -0.53
C GLY A 238 32.24 16.36 -0.91
N LYS A 239 31.76 15.79 -2.04
CA LYS A 239 30.36 15.86 -2.49
C LYS A 239 29.66 14.52 -2.31
N LYS A 240 28.40 14.56 -1.86
CA LYS A 240 27.50 13.39 -1.86
C LYS A 240 26.79 13.28 -3.20
N LEU A 241 26.92 12.13 -3.84
CA LEU A 241 26.22 11.78 -5.08
C LEU A 241 25.25 10.65 -4.79
N LEU A 242 23.95 10.88 -5.03
CA LEU A 242 22.88 9.92 -4.89
C LEU A 242 22.74 9.11 -6.19
N TRP A 243 22.71 7.79 -6.08
CA TRP A 243 22.33 6.92 -7.19
C TRP A 243 20.82 6.86 -7.33
N LEU A 244 20.36 6.99 -8.57
CA LEU A 244 18.96 6.86 -8.96
C LEU A 244 18.83 5.70 -9.93
N GLY A 245 17.82 4.85 -9.71
CA GLY A 245 17.42 3.82 -10.67
C GLY A 245 16.46 4.41 -11.70
N LYS A 246 16.53 3.99 -12.96
CA LYS A 246 15.45 4.18 -13.93
C LYS A 246 14.70 2.88 -14.09
N ARG A 247 13.40 2.85 -13.79
CA ARG A 247 12.59 1.62 -13.82
C ARG A 247 12.52 1.04 -15.24
N SER A 248 12.50 -0.28 -15.31
CA SER A 248 12.26 -1.01 -16.57
C SER A 248 10.90 -0.66 -17.17
N GLN A 249 10.82 -0.66 -18.51
CA GLN A 249 9.58 -0.35 -19.23
C GLN A 249 8.50 -1.43 -19.06
N VAL A 250 8.89 -2.65 -18.67
CA VAL A 250 7.95 -3.76 -18.45
C VAL A 250 7.38 -3.79 -17.03
N LYS A 251 7.79 -2.87 -16.13
CA LYS A 251 7.23 -2.82 -14.77
C LYS A 251 5.74 -2.45 -14.85
N PRO A 252 4.85 -3.18 -14.15
CA PRO A 252 3.41 -2.91 -14.18
C PRO A 252 3.02 -1.56 -13.55
N THR A 253 3.89 -0.99 -12.71
CA THR A 253 3.69 0.32 -12.09
C THR A 253 4.87 1.23 -12.39
N PHE A 254 4.55 2.45 -12.83
CA PHE A 254 5.50 3.53 -13.14
C PHE A 254 6.64 3.08 -14.08
N PRO A 255 6.35 2.48 -15.25
CA PRO A 255 7.38 2.06 -16.19
C PRO A 255 8.20 3.27 -16.67
N GLY A 256 9.53 3.11 -16.76
CA GLY A 256 10.44 4.15 -17.27
C GLY A 256 10.70 5.34 -16.33
N MET A 257 10.03 5.42 -15.17
CA MET A 257 10.21 6.52 -14.21
C MET A 257 11.50 6.36 -13.40
N LEU A 258 12.00 7.46 -12.82
CA LEU A 258 13.08 7.39 -11.84
C LEU A 258 12.59 6.80 -10.52
N ASP A 259 13.51 6.16 -9.81
CA ASP A 259 13.30 5.51 -8.53
C ASP A 259 14.53 5.68 -7.62
N HIS A 260 14.37 5.27 -6.36
CA HIS A 260 15.50 5.07 -5.46
C HIS A 260 16.49 4.05 -6.04
N LEU A 261 17.70 3.96 -5.47
CA LEU A 261 18.65 2.96 -5.92
C LEU A 261 18.11 1.53 -5.70
N VAL A 262 17.39 1.30 -4.61
CA VAL A 262 16.70 0.04 -4.29
C VAL A 262 15.34 0.36 -3.70
N ALA A 263 14.26 -0.25 -4.23
CA ALA A 263 12.91 -0.08 -3.70
C ALA A 263 12.03 -1.33 -3.95
N GLY A 264 11.52 -1.92 -2.87
CA GLY A 264 10.75 -3.15 -2.91
C GLY A 264 9.47 -3.11 -2.07
N GLY A 265 8.50 -3.93 -2.45
CA GLY A 265 7.40 -4.28 -1.54
C GLY A 265 7.93 -5.10 -0.37
N LEU A 266 7.24 -5.11 0.76
CA LEU A 266 7.55 -6.00 1.88
C LEU A 266 6.57 -7.19 1.87
N PRO A 267 6.97 -8.35 1.33
CA PRO A 267 6.10 -9.51 1.25
C PRO A 267 5.88 -10.14 2.63
N HIS A 268 4.94 -11.07 2.68
CA HIS A 268 4.67 -11.87 3.87
C HIS A 268 5.92 -12.69 4.27
N GLY A 269 6.17 -12.82 5.57
CA GLY A 269 7.17 -13.73 6.12
C GLY A 269 8.62 -13.26 6.11
N ILE A 270 8.92 -12.04 5.64
CA ILE A 270 10.29 -11.50 5.63
C ILE A 270 10.43 -10.23 6.50
N PRO A 271 11.44 -10.13 7.38
CA PRO A 271 11.76 -8.90 8.10
C PRO A 271 12.23 -7.77 7.16
N CYS A 272 11.97 -6.51 7.52
CA CYS A 272 12.31 -5.37 6.65
C CYS A 272 13.80 -5.30 6.26
N GLY A 273 14.70 -5.55 7.20
CA GLY A 273 16.15 -5.53 6.94
C GLY A 273 16.59 -6.65 5.99
N GLU A 274 16.05 -7.86 6.17
CA GLU A 274 16.33 -9.00 5.28
C GLU A 274 15.78 -8.75 3.88
N ASN A 275 14.57 -8.21 3.78
CA ASN A 275 13.99 -7.83 2.50
C ASN A 275 14.83 -6.77 1.80
N MET A 276 15.28 -5.73 2.52
CA MET A 276 16.16 -4.72 1.94
C MET A 276 17.47 -5.32 1.42
N MET A 277 18.09 -6.24 2.18
CA MET A 277 19.32 -6.92 1.72
C MET A 277 19.10 -7.79 0.47
N LYS A 278 17.96 -8.47 0.38
CA LYS A 278 17.54 -9.21 -0.83
C LYS A 278 17.38 -8.27 -2.03
N GLU A 279 16.60 -7.19 -1.87
CA GLU A 279 16.34 -6.22 -2.95
C GLU A 279 17.63 -5.50 -3.39
N CYS A 280 18.57 -5.25 -2.48
CA CYS A 280 19.89 -4.71 -2.78
C CYS A 280 20.66 -5.56 -3.80
N GLU A 281 20.62 -6.88 -3.65
CA GLU A 281 21.30 -7.80 -4.57
C GLU A 281 20.54 -7.91 -5.90
N GLU A 282 19.21 -8.04 -5.87
CA GLU A 282 18.37 -8.25 -7.05
C GLU A 282 18.30 -7.02 -7.96
N GLU A 283 18.09 -5.83 -7.39
CA GLU A 283 17.86 -4.61 -8.18
C GLU A 283 19.17 -3.91 -8.54
N ALA A 284 20.15 -3.87 -7.62
CA ALA A 284 21.34 -3.03 -7.75
C ALA A 284 22.67 -3.81 -7.71
N GLY A 285 22.65 -5.13 -7.55
CA GLY A 285 23.86 -5.95 -7.48
C GLY A 285 24.75 -5.60 -6.29
N ILE A 286 24.16 -5.09 -5.21
CA ILE A 286 24.88 -4.73 -3.98
C ILE A 286 25.05 -6.00 -3.14
N PRO A 287 26.28 -6.52 -2.97
CA PRO A 287 26.50 -7.75 -2.23
C PRO A 287 26.27 -7.55 -0.73
N MET A 288 26.01 -8.67 -0.05
CA MET A 288 25.84 -8.75 1.41
C MET A 288 26.98 -8.10 2.22
N SER A 289 28.22 -8.11 1.71
CA SER A 289 29.36 -7.44 2.36
C SER A 289 29.20 -5.92 2.46
N ILE A 290 28.39 -5.32 1.57
CA ILE A 290 28.06 -3.90 1.56
C ILE A 290 26.69 -3.65 2.21
N SER A 291 25.65 -4.42 1.85
CA SER A 291 24.28 -4.20 2.34
C SER A 291 24.10 -4.45 3.85
N LYS A 292 25.06 -5.06 4.53
CA LYS A 292 25.07 -5.12 6.01
C LYS A 292 25.26 -3.76 6.70
N GLN A 293 25.70 -2.74 5.97
CA GLN A 293 25.93 -1.38 6.49
C GLN A 293 24.73 -0.45 6.32
N ILE A 294 23.58 -0.98 5.89
CA ILE A 294 22.38 -0.19 5.67
C ILE A 294 21.85 0.35 7.00
N GLU A 295 21.50 1.63 7.01
CA GLU A 295 21.00 2.33 8.19
C GLU A 295 19.50 2.62 8.04
N PRO A 296 18.63 2.19 8.97
CA PRO A 296 17.24 2.62 8.98
C PRO A 296 17.15 4.10 9.40
N VAL A 297 16.55 4.95 8.57
CA VAL A 297 16.50 6.41 8.79
C VAL A 297 15.10 6.96 9.04
N GLY A 298 14.06 6.14 8.89
CA GLY A 298 12.69 6.54 9.21
C GLY A 298 11.63 5.79 8.42
N ALA A 299 10.44 6.37 8.35
CA ALA A 299 9.37 5.88 7.51
C ALA A 299 8.51 7.02 6.97
N VAL A 300 7.94 6.82 5.78
CA VAL A 300 6.97 7.71 5.14
C VAL A 300 5.66 6.96 4.95
N SER A 301 4.54 7.57 5.31
CA SER A 301 3.21 7.00 5.06
C SER A 301 2.34 7.94 4.26
N TYR A 302 1.51 7.40 3.39
CA TYR A 302 0.54 8.18 2.62
C TYR A 302 -0.71 7.35 2.32
N MET A 303 -1.79 8.05 1.97
CA MET A 303 -3.10 7.47 1.73
C MET A 303 -3.72 8.03 0.45
N ASP A 304 -3.90 7.21 -0.58
CA ASP A 304 -4.39 7.65 -1.89
C ASP A 304 -5.65 6.89 -2.29
N ILE A 305 -6.72 7.62 -2.62
CA ILE A 305 -7.96 7.05 -3.14
C ILE A 305 -8.05 7.28 -4.65
N ASP A 306 -8.20 6.19 -5.41
CA ASP A 306 -8.30 6.19 -6.88
C ASP A 306 -9.35 5.19 -7.36
N GLY A 307 -10.57 5.68 -7.60
CA GLY A 307 -11.73 4.84 -7.89
C GLY A 307 -12.01 3.86 -6.74
N TYR A 308 -12.03 2.56 -7.03
CA TYR A 308 -12.28 1.52 -6.03
C TYR A 308 -11.07 1.17 -5.15
N LYS A 309 -9.92 1.81 -5.39
CA LYS A 309 -8.67 1.53 -4.70
C LYS A 309 -8.47 2.53 -3.57
N PHE A 310 -8.11 2.01 -2.41
CA PHE A 310 -7.60 2.79 -1.29
C PHE A 310 -6.20 2.30 -0.94
N LYS A 311 -5.19 3.04 -1.39
CA LYS A 311 -3.80 2.77 -1.03
C LYS A 311 -3.49 3.32 0.35
N ARG A 312 -2.91 2.49 1.22
CA ARG A 312 -2.47 2.86 2.56
C ARG A 312 -1.04 2.35 2.76
N ASP A 313 -0.09 3.07 2.17
CA ASP A 313 1.29 2.61 2.04
C ASP A 313 2.16 3.18 3.17
N ILE A 314 3.06 2.35 3.70
CA ILE A 314 4.11 2.72 4.65
C ILE A 314 5.44 2.26 4.07
N LEU A 315 6.33 3.21 3.82
CA LEU A 315 7.66 2.99 3.24
C LEU A 315 8.71 3.13 4.34
N PHE A 316 9.44 2.06 4.64
CA PHE A 316 10.59 2.10 5.53
C PHE A 316 11.80 2.62 4.76
N CYS A 317 12.36 3.71 5.24
CA CYS A 317 13.45 4.43 4.59
C CYS A 317 14.79 4.01 5.18
N TYR A 318 15.75 3.81 4.29
CA TYR A 318 17.11 3.42 4.62
C TYR A 318 18.12 4.28 3.87
N ASP A 319 19.30 4.45 4.45
CA ASP A 319 20.45 5.04 3.78
C ASP A 319 21.59 4.03 3.69
N LEU A 320 22.35 4.09 2.60
CA LEU A 320 23.55 3.29 2.42
C LEU A 320 24.65 4.13 1.76
N LYS A 321 25.74 4.33 2.49
CA LYS A 321 26.98 4.84 1.92
C LYS A 321 27.70 3.73 1.17
N LEU A 322 27.79 3.86 -0.14
CA LEU A 322 28.45 2.91 -1.01
C LEU A 322 29.95 3.21 -1.13
N PRO A 323 30.79 2.19 -1.40
CA PRO A 323 32.19 2.41 -1.76
C PRO A 323 32.31 3.38 -2.94
N LYS A 324 33.35 4.22 -2.91
CA LYS A 324 33.57 5.29 -3.89
C LYS A 324 33.50 4.81 -5.35
N ASP A 325 34.01 3.61 -5.60
CA ASP A 325 34.13 3.02 -6.94
C ASP A 325 33.02 2.00 -7.23
N PHE A 326 32.02 1.89 -6.35
CA PHE A 326 30.88 1.02 -6.58
C PHE A 326 30.01 1.57 -7.71
N VAL A 327 29.68 0.70 -8.66
CA VAL A 327 28.75 0.97 -9.75
C VAL A 327 27.64 -0.09 -9.67
N PRO A 328 26.37 0.32 -9.46
CA PRO A 328 25.26 -0.63 -9.39
C PRO A 328 25.10 -1.42 -10.69
N LYS A 329 24.65 -2.67 -10.57
CA LYS A 329 24.40 -3.57 -11.70
C LYS A 329 22.98 -4.10 -11.63
N ASN A 330 22.29 -4.11 -12.76
CA ASN A 330 20.95 -4.67 -12.85
C ASN A 330 21.07 -6.20 -13.02
N HIS A 331 20.63 -6.98 -12.02
CA HIS A 331 20.69 -8.45 -12.07
C HIS A 331 19.36 -9.09 -12.48
N ALA A 332 18.23 -8.45 -12.18
CA ALA A 332 16.90 -8.88 -12.57
C ALA A 332 16.20 -7.67 -13.17
N ASN A 333 15.60 -7.78 -14.38
CA ASN A 333 15.04 -6.76 -15.30
C ASN A 333 14.13 -5.64 -14.71
N TYR A 334 14.48 -5.11 -13.55
CA TYR A 334 13.73 -4.23 -12.70
C TYR A 334 14.17 -2.79 -12.94
N ILE A 335 15.48 -2.58 -13.13
CA ILE A 335 16.09 -1.29 -13.41
C ILE A 335 16.71 -1.30 -14.81
N LEU A 336 16.34 -0.33 -15.64
CA LEU A 336 16.91 -0.14 -16.96
C LEU A 336 18.36 0.36 -16.91
N MET A 337 18.65 1.30 -15.99
CA MET A 337 20.00 1.86 -15.78
C MET A 337 20.09 2.69 -14.50
N PHE A 338 21.31 3.08 -14.12
CA PHE A 338 21.59 3.89 -12.94
C PHE A 338 22.32 5.20 -13.29
N VAL A 339 22.04 6.27 -12.54
CA VAL A 339 22.75 7.55 -12.65
C VAL A 339 23.04 8.14 -11.27
N ALA A 340 24.24 8.70 -11.10
CA ALA A 340 24.63 9.42 -9.89
C ALA A 340 24.38 10.94 -10.06
N ARG A 341 23.74 11.57 -9.07
CA ARG A 341 23.45 13.01 -9.05
C ARG A 341 23.90 13.64 -7.74
N GLN A 342 24.46 14.84 -7.81
CA GLN A 342 24.86 15.57 -6.61
C GLN A 342 23.62 15.95 -5.78
N MET A 343 23.68 15.70 -4.48
CA MET A 343 22.64 16.20 -3.57
C MET A 343 22.78 17.73 -3.45
N VAL A 344 21.68 18.44 -3.66
CA VAL A 344 21.57 19.86 -3.35
C VAL A 344 21.43 19.99 -1.84
N LYS A 345 22.16 20.95 -1.24
CA LYS A 345 22.17 21.18 0.21
C LYS A 345 20.93 21.92 0.67
#